data_AF-A0A430UL92-F1
#
_entry.id   AF-A0A430UL92-F1
#
_cell.length_a   1.000
_cell.length_b   1.000
_cell.length_c   1.000
_cell.angle_alpha   90.00
_cell.angle_beta   90.00
_cell.angle_gamma   90.00
#
_symmetry.space_group_name_H-M   'P 1'
#
loop_
_entity.id
_entity.type
_entity.pdbx_description
1 polymer ?
#
loop_
_entity_poly.entity_id
_entity_poly.type
_entity_poly.pdbx_seq_one_letter_code
_entity_poly.pdbx_strand_id
1 'polypeptide(L)'
;MLPTALEVYREGSRLGEVYGLLSEPRPGLQGSMMELSPTMRLITDDEVAPDDLLVGADGSRYRVVRVWPTLGGLVVELAKEA
;
A
#
# COMPACT_ATOMS: atom_id res chain seq x y z
N MET A 1 -5.63 12.33 4.74
CA MET A 1 -4.52 11.44 5.14
C MET A 1 -5.07 10.03 5.26
N LEU A 2 -4.26 9.01 4.99
CA LEU A 2 -4.60 7.63 5.31
C LEU A 2 -3.99 7.21 6.67
N PRO A 3 -4.59 6.26 7.40
CA PRO A 3 -4.06 5.79 8.68
C PRO A 3 -2.67 5.17 8.57
N THR A 4 -1.79 5.43 9.54
CA THR A 4 -0.38 4.99 9.57
C THR A 4 -0.19 3.47 9.61
N ALA A 5 -1.22 2.74 10.06
CA ALA A 5 -1.30 1.29 10.03
C ALA A 5 -2.51 0.89 9.17
N LEU A 6 -2.34 -0.16 8.35
CA LEU A 6 -3.40 -0.78 7.56
C LEU A 6 -3.53 -2.25 7.94
N GLU A 7 -4.75 -2.73 8.16
CA GLU A 7 -4.99 -4.17 8.38
C GLU A 7 -4.96 -4.91 7.04
N VAL A 8 -4.20 -6.01 6.96
CA VAL A 8 -4.10 -6.86 5.76
C VAL A 8 -5.11 -7.99 5.85
N TYR A 9 -5.88 -8.18 4.80
CA TYR A 9 -6.82 -9.29 4.63
C TYR A 9 -6.56 -10.06 3.32
N ARG A 10 -6.37 -11.38 3.42
CA ARG A 10 -6.23 -12.31 2.29
C ARG A 10 -7.28 -13.40 2.41
N GLU A 11 -8.00 -13.66 1.31
CA GLU A 11 -9.10 -14.66 1.25
C GLU A 11 -10.16 -14.52 2.38
N GLY A 12 -10.34 -13.29 2.90
CA GLY A 12 -11.25 -12.99 4.01
C GLY A 12 -10.65 -13.13 5.42
N SER A 13 -9.44 -13.67 5.55
CA SER A 13 -8.72 -13.78 6.83
C SER A 13 -7.83 -12.56 7.07
N ARG A 14 -7.86 -12.00 8.30
CA ARG A 14 -6.90 -10.97 8.75
C ARG A 14 -5.53 -11.62 8.93
N LEU A 15 -4.51 -11.14 8.24
CA LEU A 15 -3.13 -11.60 8.38
C LEU A 15 -2.41 -10.82 9.50
N GLY A 16 -2.42 -9.48 9.41
CA GLY A 16 -1.69 -8.62 10.34
C GLY A 16 -1.99 -7.14 10.13
N GLU A 17 -1.10 -6.29 10.65
CA GLU A 17 -1.09 -4.84 10.44
C GLU A 17 0.23 -4.45 9.78
N VAL A 18 0.15 -3.78 8.63
CA VAL A 18 1.33 -3.29 7.92
C VAL A 18 1.50 -1.79 8.10
N TYR A 19 2.72 -1.39 8.40
CA TYR A 19 3.08 -0.02 8.71
C TYR A 19 3.70 0.64 7.47
N GLY A 20 2.89 1.43 6.77
CA GLY A 20 3.25 2.05 5.50
C GLY A 20 3.54 3.54 5.64
N LEU A 21 4.66 4.01 5.09
CA LEU A 21 4.86 5.43 4.83
C LEU A 21 3.98 5.85 3.63
N LEU A 22 2.71 6.14 3.96
CA LEU A 22 1.70 6.75 3.10
C LEU A 22 2.02 8.22 2.81
N SER A 23 3.29 8.51 2.49
CA SER A 23 3.71 9.85 2.08
C SER A 23 3.08 10.18 0.74
N GLU A 24 2.41 11.32 0.67
CA GLU A 24 2.24 12.08 -0.57
C GLU A 24 3.60 12.17 -1.29
N PRO A 25 3.63 12.07 -2.63
CA PRO A 25 4.85 11.76 -3.37
C PRO A 25 5.95 12.79 -3.10
N ARG A 26 6.98 12.38 -2.36
CA ARG A 26 8.07 13.26 -1.92
C ARG A 26 8.79 13.84 -3.14
N PRO A 27 9.10 15.16 -3.18
CA PRO A 27 9.90 15.75 -4.26
C PRO A 27 11.18 14.94 -4.50
N GLY A 28 11.45 14.59 -5.76
CA GLY A 28 12.49 13.65 -6.15
C GLY A 28 11.95 12.23 -6.41
N LEU A 29 11.30 11.60 -5.43
CA LEU A 29 10.62 10.30 -5.62
C LEU A 29 9.38 10.46 -6.53
N GLN A 30 8.77 11.64 -6.48
CA GLN A 30 7.63 12.08 -7.27
C GLN A 30 7.79 11.88 -8.78
N GLY A 31 8.99 12.09 -9.35
CA GLY A 31 9.21 11.90 -10.79
C GLY A 31 8.97 10.46 -11.22
N SER A 32 9.71 9.53 -10.63
CA SER A 32 9.61 8.10 -10.95
C SER A 32 8.29 7.46 -10.54
N MET A 33 7.55 8.02 -9.57
CA MET A 33 6.24 7.50 -9.17
C MET A 33 5.07 8.08 -9.95
N MET A 34 5.09 9.37 -10.33
CA MET A 34 3.97 10.00 -11.05
C MET A 34 3.85 9.55 -12.50
N GLU A 35 4.94 9.07 -13.14
CA GLU A 35 4.88 8.43 -14.45
C GLU A 35 4.21 7.04 -14.42
N LEU A 36 4.19 6.37 -13.26
CA LEU A 36 3.73 4.98 -13.13
C LEU A 36 2.30 4.85 -12.61
N SER A 37 1.94 5.51 -11.49
CA SER A 37 0.55 5.72 -11.07
C SER A 37 0.46 6.60 -9.80
N PRO A 38 -0.50 7.56 -9.71
CA PRO A 38 -0.73 8.33 -8.49
C PRO A 38 -1.26 7.50 -7.29
N THR A 39 -1.60 6.23 -7.51
CA THR A 39 -2.12 5.33 -6.46
C THR A 39 -1.06 4.45 -5.80
N MET A 40 0.20 4.48 -6.26
CA MET A 40 1.29 3.71 -5.64
C MET A 40 1.72 4.23 -4.26
N ARG A 41 2.10 3.33 -3.36
CA ARG A 41 2.51 3.59 -1.96
C ARG A 41 3.73 2.74 -1.59
N LEU A 42 4.39 3.04 -0.48
CA LEU A 42 5.49 2.25 0.09
C LEU A 42 5.04 1.58 1.39
N ILE A 43 5.21 0.27 1.49
CA ILE A 43 4.97 -0.55 2.69
C ILE A 43 6.27 -1.24 3.05
N THR A 44 6.79 -1.02 4.26
CA THR A 44 8.11 -1.54 4.67
C THR A 44 8.05 -2.96 5.26
N ASP A 45 7.14 -3.77 4.74
CA ASP A 45 6.66 -5.03 5.32
C ASP A 45 6.59 -6.10 4.23
N ASP A 46 7.01 -7.34 4.50
CA ASP A 46 7.25 -8.37 3.47
C ASP A 46 6.07 -9.32 3.23
N GLU A 47 5.00 -9.26 4.02
CA GLU A 47 3.84 -10.17 3.87
C GLU A 47 2.84 -9.78 2.76
N VAL A 48 2.91 -8.58 2.18
CA VAL A 48 1.89 -8.05 1.24
C VAL A 48 2.03 -8.62 -0.18
N ALA A 49 0.93 -9.15 -0.70
CA ALA A 49 0.81 -9.74 -2.04
C ALA A 49 -0.24 -9.02 -2.91
N PRO A 50 -0.27 -9.25 -4.24
CA PRO A 50 -1.40 -8.85 -5.08
C PRO A 50 -2.74 -9.42 -4.60
N ASP A 51 -3.83 -8.75 -4.96
CA ASP A 51 -5.23 -9.01 -4.59
C ASP A 51 -5.59 -8.91 -3.09
N ASP A 52 -4.60 -8.76 -2.20
CA ASP A 52 -4.80 -8.43 -0.79
C ASP A 52 -5.66 -7.18 -0.61
N LEU A 53 -6.49 -7.20 0.43
CA LEU A 53 -7.28 -6.07 0.87
C LEU A 53 -6.61 -5.40 2.08
N LEU A 54 -6.19 -4.16 1.90
CA LEU A 54 -5.72 -3.28 2.97
C LEU A 54 -6.88 -2.41 3.47
N VAL A 55 -7.12 -2.40 4.78
CA VAL A 55 -8.20 -1.63 5.41
C VAL A 55 -7.60 -0.60 6.37
N GLY A 56 -7.99 0.67 6.21
CA GLY A 56 -7.64 1.74 7.14
C GLY A 56 -8.61 1.80 8.33
N ALA A 57 -8.12 2.28 9.47
CA ALA A 57 -8.92 2.57 10.67
C ALA A 57 -10.04 3.62 10.45
N ASP A 58 -10.06 4.33 9.31
CA ASP A 58 -11.15 5.20 8.87
C ASP A 58 -12.26 4.45 8.09
N GLY A 59 -12.10 3.14 7.88
CA GLY A 59 -12.95 2.31 7.04
C GLY A 59 -12.64 2.41 5.54
N SER A 60 -11.63 3.18 5.11
CA SER A 60 -11.24 3.20 3.70
C SER A 60 -10.56 1.89 3.29
N ARG A 61 -10.96 1.36 2.14
CA ARG A 61 -10.55 0.05 1.65
C ARG A 61 -9.71 0.16 0.37
N TYR A 62 -8.67 -0.65 0.28
CA TYR A 62 -7.71 -0.63 -0.82
C TYR A 62 -7.34 -2.06 -1.23
N ARG A 63 -7.33 -2.35 -2.53
CA ARG A 63 -6.84 -3.62 -3.06
C ARG A 63 -5.44 -3.46 -3.64
N VAL A 64 -4.55 -4.41 -3.36
CA VAL A 64 -3.21 -4.43 -3.93
C VAL A 64 -3.27 -4.91 -5.37
N VAL A 65 -2.85 -4.07 -6.31
CA VAL A 65 -2.85 -4.34 -7.75
C VAL A 65 -1.50 -4.91 -8.20
N ARG A 66 -0.39 -4.39 -7.64
CA ARG A 66 0.98 -4.80 -7.93
C ARG A 66 1.87 -4.64 -6.70
N VAL A 67 2.96 -5.40 -6.67
CA VAL A 67 4.00 -5.37 -5.64
C VAL A 67 5.37 -5.38 -6.33
N TRP A 68 6.27 -4.51 -5.88
CA TRP A 68 7.66 -4.46 -6.32
C TRP A 68 8.60 -4.50 -5.10
N PRO A 69 9.49 -5.50 -4.99
CA PRO A 69 10.46 -5.56 -3.91
C PRO A 69 11.54 -4.49 -4.06
N THR A 70 12.00 -3.96 -2.93
CA THR A 70 13.08 -2.96 -2.86
C THR A 70 14.10 -3.35 -1.77
N LEU A 71 15.18 -2.60 -1.68
CA LEU A 71 16.29 -2.83 -0.73
C LEU A 71 15.93 -2.57 0.75
N GLY A 72 14.66 -2.25 1.06
CA GLY A 72 14.19 -1.98 2.43
C GLY A 72 12.66 -2.02 2.57
N GLY A 73 11.97 -2.89 1.83
CA GLY A 73 10.51 -3.02 1.84
C GLY A 73 9.89 -3.23 0.46
N LEU A 74 8.58 -3.09 0.35
CA LEU A 74 7.79 -3.25 -0.87
C LEU A 74 7.20 -1.90 -1.33
N VAL A 75 7.31 -1.58 -2.62
CA VAL A 75 6.39 -0.61 -3.24
C VAL A 75 5.15 -1.37 -3.68
N VAL A 76 3.96 -0.84 -3.41
CA VAL A 76 2.69 -1.45 -3.80
C VAL A 76 1.84 -0.48 -4.61
N GLU A 77 1.18 -0.95 -5.65
CA GLU A 77 0.12 -0.21 -6.34
C GLU A 77 -1.22 -0.55 -5.71
N LEU A 78 -1.99 0.46 -5.29
CA LEU A 78 -3.30 0.25 -4.68
C LEU A 78 -4.42 0.74 -5.60
N ALA A 79 -5.57 0.06 -5.58
CA ALA A 79 -6.83 0.57 -6.08
C ALA A 79 -7.78 0.79 -4.89
N LYS A 80 -8.49 1.93 -4.81
CA LYS A 80 -9.47 2.15 -3.73
C LYS A 80 -10.76 1.39 -4.07
N GLU A 81 -11.31 0.59 -3.13
CA GLU A 81 -12.68 0.08 -3.26
C GLU A 81 -13.68 1.24 -2.98
N ALA A 82 -14.81 1.25 -3.69
CA ALA A 82 -15.80 2.35 -3.65
C ALA A 82 -16.68 2.33 -2.39
#